data_AF-A0A820AGU4-F1
#
_entry.id   AF-A0A820AGU4-F1
#
_cell.length_a   1.000
_cell.length_b   1.000
_cell.length_c   1.000
_cell.angle_alpha   90.00
_cell.angle_beta   90.00
_cell.angle_gamma   90.00
#
_symmetry.space_group_name_H-M   'P 1'
#
loop_
_entity.id
_entity.type
_entity.pdbx_description
1 polymer ?
#
loop_
_entity_poly.entity_id
_entity_poly.type
_entity_poly.pdbx_seq_one_letter_code
_entity_poly.pdbx_strand_id
1 'polypeptide(L)'
;MSFSSTSFTIPRRSTIDADGKPHKLTIGVLDLVSTFSYTIVPKLSVHAYLKASTLNTSDKYLLAGPASIFMNNNFVTHSSIDNVCIGDTFDLPLGIDSGIKVEYKPVKKTNDTQGIISKTHLKTVRHETHITNTKTNEVVVFVYDQFPLSSDEKIKVNLVHPDLRRKDTNPHNSITLKDTNNLEWKCVLPSRGECRLPFEYTVEWPHDKEVEFKEEL
;
A
#
# COMPACT_ATOMS: atom_id res chain seq x y z
N MET A 1 24.38 11.85 26.89
CA MET A 1 23.48 12.52 25.93
C MET A 1 24.37 13.23 24.92
N SER A 2 24.49 12.75 23.68
CA SER A 2 25.24 13.46 22.65
C SER A 2 24.34 14.52 22.01
N PHE A 3 24.64 15.80 22.25
CA PHE A 3 24.01 16.87 21.48
C PHE A 3 24.68 16.90 20.10
N SER A 4 23.96 16.45 19.07
CA SER A 4 24.40 16.64 17.68
C SER A 4 23.94 18.02 17.24
N SER A 5 24.86 18.97 17.10
CA SER A 5 24.57 20.27 16.47
C SER A 5 24.90 20.19 14.98
N THR A 6 23.91 20.44 14.12
CA THR A 6 24.11 20.57 12.66
C THR A 6 24.06 22.05 12.28
N SER A 7 25.09 22.52 11.58
CA SER A 7 25.14 23.88 11.02
C SER A 7 24.83 23.86 9.53
N PHE A 8 24.02 24.80 9.06
CA PHE A 8 23.72 24.98 7.64
C PHE A 8 24.15 26.35 7.15
N THR A 9 24.72 26.40 5.96
CA THR A 9 24.99 27.67 5.26
C THR A 9 23.76 28.07 4.46
N ILE A 10 23.22 29.26 4.75
CA ILE A 10 22.09 29.81 4.00
C ILE A 10 22.62 30.45 2.73
N PRO A 11 22.22 29.98 1.53
CA PRO A 11 22.82 30.45 0.28
C PRO A 11 22.48 31.90 -0.06
N ARG A 12 21.34 32.41 0.43
CA ARG A 12 20.87 33.79 0.18
C ARG A 12 20.98 34.61 1.47
N ARG A 13 21.48 35.85 1.35
CA ARG A 13 21.40 36.83 2.45
C ARG A 13 19.93 37.09 2.79
N SER A 14 19.62 36.97 4.08
CA SER A 14 18.28 37.17 4.63
C SER A 14 18.35 38.13 5.82
N THR A 15 17.36 39.01 5.92
CA THR A 15 17.15 39.87 7.09
C THR A 15 16.21 39.15 8.05
N ILE A 16 16.54 39.17 9.34
CA ILE A 16 15.68 38.66 10.42
C ILE A 16 15.30 39.86 11.27
N ASP A 17 14.02 40.22 11.28
CA ASP A 17 13.54 41.34 12.06
C ASP A 17 13.47 40.99 13.55
N ALA A 18 13.75 41.96 14.42
CA ALA A 18 13.67 41.80 15.87
C ALA A 18 12.22 41.86 16.38
N ASP A 19 11.33 41.08 15.77
CA ASP A 19 9.88 41.09 15.99
C ASP A 19 9.39 40.04 17.00
N GLY A 20 10.30 39.22 17.52
CA GLY A 20 10.01 38.16 18.48
C GLY A 20 9.27 36.95 17.87
N LYS A 21 9.20 36.82 16.54
CA LYS A 21 8.48 35.74 15.85
C LYS A 21 9.44 34.72 15.25
N PRO A 22 9.00 33.46 15.05
CA PRO A 22 9.77 32.48 14.28
C PRO A 22 9.90 32.88 12.81
N HIS A 23 11.11 32.79 12.25
CA HIS A 23 11.40 33.05 10.83
C HIS A 23 11.83 31.76 10.13
N LYS A 24 11.24 31.46 8.97
CA LYS A 24 11.58 30.29 8.16
C LYS A 24 12.51 30.70 7.01
N LEU A 25 13.67 30.05 6.91
CA LEU A 25 14.66 30.32 5.86
C LEU A 25 14.88 29.06 5.02
N THR A 26 14.94 29.23 3.71
CA THR A 26 15.28 28.14 2.78
C THR A 26 16.78 27.88 2.82
N ILE A 27 17.16 26.69 3.29
CA ILE A 27 18.56 26.25 3.38
C ILE A 27 19.03 25.44 2.16
N GLY A 28 18.10 25.02 1.30
CA GLY A 28 18.40 24.28 0.07
C GLY A 28 17.15 23.97 -0.74
N VAL A 29 17.36 23.70 -2.03
CA VAL A 29 16.38 23.15 -2.97
C VAL A 29 17.05 21.96 -3.63
N LEU A 30 16.35 20.83 -3.70
CA LEU A 30 16.87 19.58 -4.24
C LEU A 30 15.92 19.11 -5.34
N ASP A 31 16.46 18.86 -6.52
CA ASP A 31 15.74 18.24 -7.62
C ASP A 31 16.00 16.74 -7.59
N LEU A 32 15.04 15.99 -7.08
CA LEU A 32 15.12 14.54 -6.93
C LEU A 32 14.15 13.86 -7.89
N VAL A 33 14.55 12.69 -8.41
CA VAL A 33 13.69 11.89 -9.29
C VAL A 33 12.79 11.00 -8.44
N SER A 34 11.49 11.05 -8.73
CA SER A 34 10.47 10.26 -8.04
C SER A 34 9.74 9.33 -9.00
N THR A 35 9.34 8.17 -8.50
CA THR A 35 8.43 7.24 -9.16
C THR A 35 7.09 7.24 -8.46
N PHE A 36 6.01 7.09 -9.21
CA PHE A 36 4.65 7.16 -8.69
C PHE A 36 3.99 5.79 -8.70
N SER A 37 3.31 5.46 -7.60
CA SER A 37 2.53 4.24 -7.48
C SER A 37 1.29 4.48 -6.63
N TYR A 38 0.30 3.62 -6.78
CA TYR A 38 -0.92 3.66 -5.99
C TYR A 38 -0.94 2.50 -5.00
N THR A 39 -1.45 2.75 -3.80
CA THR A 39 -1.74 1.72 -2.79
C THR A 39 -3.24 1.62 -2.58
N ILE A 40 -3.77 0.41 -2.55
CA ILE A 40 -5.19 0.10 -2.35
C ILE A 40 -5.31 -1.00 -1.30
N VAL A 41 -6.19 -0.81 -0.31
CA VAL A 41 -6.57 -1.83 0.67
C VAL A 41 -8.10 -1.93 0.67
N PRO A 42 -8.70 -2.74 -0.23
CA PRO A 42 -10.13 -2.68 -0.53
C PRO A 42 -11.05 -2.88 0.68
N LYS A 43 -10.61 -3.71 1.64
CA LYS A 43 -11.33 -3.98 2.89
C LYS A 43 -11.40 -2.76 3.83
N LEU A 44 -10.42 -1.86 3.76
CA LEU A 44 -10.38 -0.62 4.55
C LEU A 44 -11.04 0.55 3.82
N SER A 45 -10.76 0.70 2.53
CA SER A 45 -11.28 1.80 1.72
C SER A 45 -11.24 1.46 0.23
N VAL A 46 -12.26 1.90 -0.49
CA VAL A 46 -12.35 1.79 -1.96
C VAL A 46 -11.68 2.99 -2.68
N HIS A 47 -10.64 3.55 -2.06
CA HIS A 47 -9.85 4.64 -2.64
C HIS A 47 -8.45 4.16 -3.02
N ALA A 48 -7.91 4.74 -4.09
CA ALA A 48 -6.51 4.59 -4.46
C ALA A 48 -5.69 5.75 -3.90
N TYR A 49 -4.67 5.42 -3.11
CA TYR A 49 -3.79 6.39 -2.47
C TYR A 49 -2.51 6.53 -3.29
N LEU A 50 -2.26 7.70 -3.84
CA LEU A 50 -1.05 8.01 -4.61
C LEU A 50 0.13 8.20 -3.67
N LYS A 51 1.27 7.61 -4.04
CA LYS A 51 2.55 7.71 -3.33
C LYS A 51 3.65 8.03 -4.32
N ALA A 52 4.53 8.96 -3.96
CA ALA A 52 5.78 9.21 -4.65
C ALA A 52 6.93 8.56 -3.88
N SER A 53 7.67 7.66 -4.54
CA SER A 53 8.88 7.05 -3.99
C SER A 53 10.10 7.72 -4.60
N THR A 54 10.95 8.31 -3.77
CA THR A 54 12.02 9.21 -4.18
C THR A 54 13.34 8.72 -3.63
N LEU A 55 14.35 8.59 -4.50
CA LEU A 55 15.71 8.29 -4.08
C LEU A 55 16.41 9.59 -3.68
N ASN A 56 17.02 9.64 -2.49
CA ASN A 56 17.86 10.76 -2.10
C ASN A 56 19.21 10.68 -2.83
N THR A 57 19.24 11.19 -4.06
CA THR A 57 20.44 11.30 -4.89
C THR A 57 21.25 12.58 -4.60
N SER A 58 20.88 13.35 -3.58
CA SER A 58 21.62 14.56 -3.20
C SER A 58 22.90 14.20 -2.45
N ASP A 59 23.77 15.18 -2.27
CA ASP A 59 24.95 15.09 -1.41
C ASP A 59 24.63 15.38 0.07
N LYS A 60 23.34 15.35 0.45
CA LYS A 60 22.85 15.77 1.77
C LYS A 60 22.04 14.70 2.46
N TYR A 61 22.17 14.68 3.78
CA TYR A 61 21.26 13.96 4.67
C TYR A 61 19.98 14.77 4.85
N LEU A 62 18.81 14.16 4.59
CA LEU A 62 17.53 14.81 4.86
C LEU A 62 17.15 14.55 6.32
N LEU A 63 16.97 15.63 7.08
CA LEU A 63 16.58 15.54 8.48
C LEU A 63 15.08 15.27 8.59
N ALA A 64 14.72 14.46 9.59
CA ALA A 64 13.33 14.22 9.93
C ALA A 64 12.61 15.53 10.26
N GLY A 65 11.40 15.70 9.74
CA GLY A 65 10.62 16.92 9.97
C GLY A 65 9.32 16.99 9.18
N PRO A 66 8.49 18.01 9.47
CA PRO A 66 7.24 18.21 8.76
C PRO A 66 7.47 18.63 7.31
N ALA A 67 6.62 18.11 6.42
CA ALA A 67 6.62 18.41 4.99
C ALA A 67 5.24 18.89 4.55
N SER A 68 5.22 19.94 3.72
CA SER A 68 4.03 20.36 2.97
C SER A 68 4.19 19.90 1.53
N ILE A 69 3.24 19.13 1.03
CA ILE A 69 3.34 18.47 -0.27
C ILE A 69 2.46 19.21 -1.27
N PHE A 70 3.05 19.52 -2.43
CA PHE A 70 2.41 20.22 -3.53
C PHE A 70 2.52 19.40 -4.81
N MET A 71 1.46 19.36 -5.60
CA MET A 71 1.41 18.73 -6.91
C MET A 71 0.82 19.70 -7.92
N ASN A 72 1.52 19.93 -9.04
CA ASN A 72 1.14 20.94 -10.04
C ASN A 72 0.83 22.31 -9.43
N ASN A 73 1.71 22.77 -8.51
CA ASN A 73 1.59 24.01 -7.75
C ASN A 73 0.36 24.10 -6.82
N ASN A 74 -0.40 23.02 -6.63
CA ASN A 74 -1.52 22.96 -5.70
C ASN A 74 -1.11 22.25 -4.41
N PHE A 75 -1.54 22.76 -3.27
CA PHE A 75 -1.37 22.08 -1.99
C PHE A 75 -2.19 20.80 -1.96
N VAL A 76 -1.56 19.70 -1.52
CA VAL A 76 -2.18 18.37 -1.48
C VAL A 76 -2.39 17.93 -0.04
N THR A 77 -1.30 17.84 0.74
CA THR A 77 -1.35 17.35 2.12
C THR A 77 -0.15 17.80 2.94
N HIS A 78 -0.29 17.70 4.26
CA HIS A 78 0.85 17.66 5.17
C HIS A 78 1.30 16.21 5.37
N SER A 79 2.61 16.03 5.58
CA SER A 79 3.24 14.76 5.95
C SER A 79 4.44 15.06 6.86
N SER A 80 5.18 14.02 7.23
CA SER A 80 6.56 14.12 7.67
C SER A 80 7.48 13.42 6.67
N ILE A 81 8.75 13.82 6.70
CA ILE A 81 9.87 13.07 6.14
C ILE A 81 10.65 12.55 7.34
N ASP A 82 11.14 11.32 7.27
CA ASP A 82 12.05 10.77 8.26
C ASP A 82 13.49 11.17 7.95
N ASN A 83 14.42 10.70 8.77
CA ASN A 83 15.83 10.82 8.47
C ASN A 83 16.18 9.97 7.23
N VAL A 84 16.69 10.59 6.15
CA VAL A 84 17.03 9.91 4.90
C VAL A 84 18.50 10.08 4.57
N CYS A 85 19.25 8.97 4.51
CA CYS A 85 20.65 9.00 4.12
C CYS A 85 20.82 9.25 2.62
N ILE A 86 22.04 9.56 2.22
CA ILE A 86 22.41 9.63 0.80
C ILE A 86 22.29 8.22 0.22
N GLY A 87 21.54 8.09 -0.89
CA GLY A 87 21.27 6.81 -1.53
C GLY A 87 20.11 6.02 -0.94
N ASP A 88 19.44 6.51 0.11
CA ASP A 88 18.22 5.89 0.63
C ASP A 88 16.99 6.39 -0.11
N THR A 89 15.97 5.53 -0.19
CA THR A 89 14.65 5.88 -0.73
C THR A 89 13.70 6.29 0.39
N PHE A 90 12.86 7.28 0.13
CA PHE A 90 11.78 7.69 1.02
C PHE A 90 10.48 7.87 0.24
N ASP A 91 9.37 7.66 0.95
CA ASP A 91 8.03 7.73 0.38
C ASP A 91 7.29 8.97 0.87
N LEU A 92 6.55 9.59 -0.05
CA LEU A 92 5.69 10.74 0.23
C LEU A 92 4.24 10.41 -0.16
N PRO A 93 3.28 10.45 0.78
CA PRO A 93 1.87 10.28 0.46
C PRO A 93 1.33 11.53 -0.24
N LEU A 94 0.64 11.33 -1.35
CA LEU A 94 0.00 12.38 -2.16
C LEU A 94 -1.53 12.34 -2.06
N GLY A 95 -2.06 11.53 -1.16
CA GLY A 95 -3.50 11.46 -0.89
C GLY A 95 -4.28 10.63 -1.92
N ILE A 96 -5.58 10.81 -1.91
CA ILE A 96 -6.52 10.04 -2.74
C ILE A 96 -6.56 10.60 -4.15
N ASP A 97 -6.57 9.70 -5.13
CA ASP A 97 -6.70 10.06 -6.53
C ASP A 97 -7.88 9.31 -7.18
N SER A 98 -8.94 10.06 -7.50
CA SER A 98 -10.15 9.53 -8.11
C SER A 98 -9.98 9.10 -9.58
N GLY A 99 -8.82 9.37 -10.18
CA GLY A 99 -8.46 8.88 -11.51
C GLY A 99 -8.24 7.37 -11.56
N ILE A 100 -8.01 6.72 -10.41
CA ILE A 100 -7.99 5.26 -10.28
C ILE A 100 -9.25 4.84 -9.52
N LYS A 101 -10.18 4.19 -10.22
CA LYS A 101 -11.43 3.73 -9.63
C LYS A 101 -11.24 2.34 -9.05
N VAL A 102 -11.75 2.12 -7.84
CA VAL A 102 -11.71 0.84 -7.14
C VAL A 102 -13.13 0.41 -6.83
N GLU A 103 -13.47 -0.82 -7.19
CA GLU A 103 -14.73 -1.44 -6.81
C GLU A 103 -14.43 -2.76 -6.08
N TYR A 104 -14.85 -2.83 -4.82
CA TYR A 104 -14.76 -4.03 -4.00
C TYR A 104 -16.10 -4.77 -4.04
N LYS A 105 -16.17 -5.90 -4.74
CA LYS A 105 -17.43 -6.65 -4.90
C LYS A 105 -17.86 -7.29 -3.58
N PRO A 106 -19.17 -7.46 -3.34
CA PRO A 106 -19.67 -8.09 -2.12
C PRO A 106 -19.06 -9.48 -1.87
N VAL A 107 -18.63 -9.70 -0.63
CA VAL A 107 -18.06 -10.97 -0.19
C VAL A 107 -19.15 -12.05 -0.13
N LYS A 108 -18.96 -13.12 -0.89
CA LYS A 108 -19.83 -14.31 -0.88
C LYS A 108 -19.24 -15.35 0.06
N LYS A 109 -20.08 -15.92 0.92
CA LYS A 109 -19.71 -16.96 1.88
C LYS A 109 -20.65 -18.15 1.69
N THR A 110 -20.09 -19.33 1.47
CA THR A 110 -20.84 -20.59 1.36
C THR A 110 -20.32 -21.55 2.41
N ASN A 111 -21.24 -22.21 3.12
CA ASN A 111 -20.90 -23.27 4.06
C ASN A 111 -21.41 -24.60 3.48
N ASP A 112 -20.60 -25.64 3.60
CA ASP A 112 -20.90 -27.00 3.17
C ASP A 112 -20.40 -27.99 4.24
N THR A 113 -20.88 -29.23 4.18
CA THR A 113 -20.39 -30.32 5.01
C THR A 113 -19.95 -31.47 4.10
N GLN A 114 -18.67 -31.83 4.18
CA GLN A 114 -18.08 -32.87 3.36
C GLN A 114 -17.75 -34.13 4.17
N GLY A 115 -17.68 -35.28 3.49
CA GLY A 115 -17.29 -36.56 4.06
C GLY A 115 -18.45 -37.47 4.47
N ILE A 116 -18.33 -38.76 4.15
CA ILE A 116 -19.35 -39.79 4.44
C ILE A 116 -19.08 -40.47 5.79
N ILE A 117 -17.81 -40.65 6.17
CA ILE A 117 -17.37 -41.35 7.40
C ILE A 117 -16.95 -40.37 8.50
N SER A 118 -16.25 -39.30 8.14
CA SER A 118 -15.89 -38.19 9.04
C SER A 118 -16.39 -36.89 8.43
N LYS A 119 -17.36 -36.24 9.08
CA LYS A 119 -17.92 -34.97 8.61
C LYS A 119 -16.96 -33.82 8.92
N THR A 120 -16.68 -32.99 7.93
CA THR A 120 -15.91 -31.75 8.05
C THR A 120 -16.75 -30.59 7.57
N HIS A 121 -16.70 -29.47 8.28
CA HIS A 121 -17.25 -28.22 7.79
C HIS A 121 -16.28 -27.61 6.79
N LEU A 122 -16.82 -27.10 5.67
CA LEU A 122 -16.10 -26.36 4.66
C LEU A 122 -16.77 -25.00 4.49
N LYS A 123 -16.00 -23.93 4.69
CA LYS A 123 -16.43 -22.57 4.37
C LYS A 123 -15.61 -22.03 3.21
N THR A 124 -16.29 -21.64 2.14
CA THR A 124 -15.68 -20.94 1.01
C THR A 124 -16.00 -19.47 1.12
N VAL A 125 -14.97 -18.63 1.02
CA VAL A 125 -15.10 -17.17 0.96
C VAL A 125 -14.56 -16.70 -0.38
N ARG A 126 -15.37 -15.93 -1.11
CA ARG A 126 -15.02 -15.39 -2.43
C ARG A 126 -15.39 -13.93 -2.56
N HIS A 127 -14.47 -13.13 -3.08
CA HIS A 127 -14.75 -11.78 -3.57
C HIS A 127 -13.83 -11.41 -4.73
N GLU A 128 -14.06 -10.25 -5.31
CA GLU A 128 -13.27 -9.76 -6.43
C GLU A 128 -13.09 -8.25 -6.31
N THR A 129 -11.89 -7.76 -6.55
CA THR A 129 -11.60 -6.32 -6.61
C THR A 129 -11.37 -5.91 -8.05
N HIS A 130 -12.09 -4.89 -8.51
CA HIS A 130 -11.94 -4.32 -9.85
C HIS A 130 -11.26 -2.96 -9.75
N ILE A 131 -10.23 -2.75 -10.55
CA ILE A 131 -9.47 -1.51 -10.56
C ILE A 131 -9.42 -0.99 -11.99
N THR A 132 -9.81 0.26 -12.18
CA THR A 132 -9.84 0.90 -13.49
C THR A 132 -9.00 2.15 -13.48
N ASN A 133 -8.00 2.21 -14.37
CA ASN A 133 -7.24 3.42 -14.63
C ASN A 133 -8.03 4.31 -15.59
N THR A 134 -8.49 5.48 -15.13
CA THR A 134 -9.15 6.48 -15.99
C THR A 134 -8.20 7.60 -16.45
N LYS A 135 -6.89 7.43 -16.25
CA LYS A 135 -5.89 8.36 -16.78
C LYS A 135 -5.48 8.00 -18.20
N THR A 136 -4.77 8.91 -18.83
CA THR A 136 -4.21 8.76 -20.18
C THR A 136 -2.80 8.16 -20.19
N ASN A 137 -2.19 7.97 -19.02
CA ASN A 137 -0.88 7.35 -18.85
C ASN A 137 -0.99 6.00 -18.14
N GLU A 138 0.03 5.17 -18.31
CA GLU A 138 0.21 3.95 -17.52
C GLU A 138 0.46 4.27 -16.04
N VAL A 139 -0.02 3.39 -15.16
CA VAL A 139 0.16 3.50 -13.71
C VAL A 139 0.50 2.15 -13.09
N VAL A 140 1.24 2.18 -11.98
CA VAL A 140 1.52 1.00 -11.16
C VAL A 140 0.65 1.04 -9.90
N VAL A 141 -0.05 -0.05 -9.62
CA VAL A 141 -0.96 -0.18 -8.48
C VAL A 141 -0.55 -1.39 -7.65
N PHE A 142 -0.41 -1.17 -6.35
CA PHE A 142 -0.24 -2.20 -5.33
C PHE A 142 -1.55 -2.37 -4.56
N VAL A 143 -2.02 -3.60 -4.47
CA VAL A 143 -3.27 -3.97 -3.78
C VAL A 143 -2.93 -4.94 -2.69
N TYR A 144 -3.46 -4.70 -1.49
CA TYR A 144 -3.24 -5.55 -0.33
C TYR A 144 -4.57 -6.13 0.15
N ASP A 145 -4.59 -7.44 0.39
CA ASP A 145 -5.73 -8.14 0.99
C ASP A 145 -5.24 -9.20 1.98
N GLN A 146 -6.09 -9.52 2.95
CA GLN A 146 -5.75 -10.40 4.07
C GLN A 146 -6.08 -11.85 3.68
N PHE A 147 -5.08 -12.74 3.75
CA PHE A 147 -5.32 -14.18 3.72
C PHE A 147 -5.36 -14.68 5.17
N PRO A 148 -6.43 -15.37 5.62
CA PRO A 148 -6.53 -15.77 7.01
C PRO A 148 -5.47 -16.81 7.38
N LEU A 149 -4.99 -16.72 8.61
CA LEU A 149 -4.08 -17.71 9.20
C LEU A 149 -4.82 -18.53 10.25
N SER A 150 -4.55 -19.83 10.30
CA SER A 150 -5.05 -20.68 11.37
C SER A 150 -4.11 -20.68 12.57
N SER A 151 -4.68 -20.66 13.78
CA SER A 151 -3.97 -20.91 15.04
C SER A 151 -4.08 -22.35 15.54
N ASP A 152 -4.88 -23.21 14.89
CA ASP A 152 -5.07 -24.64 15.22
C ASP A 152 -4.77 -25.49 13.98
N GLU A 153 -3.87 -26.47 14.11
CA GLU A 153 -3.47 -27.39 13.02
C GLU A 153 -4.64 -28.20 12.45
N LYS A 154 -5.74 -28.36 13.21
CA LYS A 154 -6.97 -29.04 12.75
C LYS A 154 -7.80 -28.19 11.81
N ILE A 155 -7.55 -26.88 11.74
CA ILE A 155 -8.23 -25.96 10.82
C ILE A 155 -7.30 -25.74 9.63
N LYS A 156 -7.75 -26.17 8.44
CA LYS A 156 -6.99 -26.00 7.19
C LYS A 156 -7.51 -24.80 6.45
N VAL A 157 -6.63 -23.88 6.10
CA VAL A 157 -6.94 -22.73 5.25
C VAL A 157 -6.23 -22.92 3.93
N ASN A 158 -6.99 -22.94 2.83
CA ASN A 158 -6.44 -23.14 1.49
C ASN A 158 -6.75 -21.94 0.61
N LEU A 159 -5.72 -21.36 -0.01
CA LEU A 159 -5.90 -20.34 -1.03
C LEU A 159 -6.33 -21.01 -2.34
N VAL A 160 -7.52 -20.68 -2.84
CA VAL A 160 -8.09 -21.20 -4.09
C VAL A 160 -7.79 -20.26 -5.24
N HIS A 161 -8.05 -18.97 -5.05
CA HIS A 161 -7.63 -17.91 -5.94
C HIS A 161 -7.03 -16.77 -5.14
N PRO A 162 -6.01 -16.11 -5.68
CA PRO A 162 -5.31 -16.38 -6.95
C PRO A 162 -4.33 -17.57 -6.86
N ASP A 163 -3.99 -18.16 -8.02
CA ASP A 163 -2.93 -19.19 -8.12
C ASP A 163 -1.55 -18.52 -8.14
N LEU A 164 -0.84 -18.58 -7.01
CA LEU A 164 0.47 -17.96 -6.83
C LEU A 164 1.58 -18.54 -7.75
N ARG A 165 1.35 -19.70 -8.37
CA ARG A 165 2.32 -20.34 -9.27
C ARG A 165 2.15 -19.88 -10.71
N ARG A 166 0.98 -19.33 -11.04
CA ARG A 166 0.66 -18.88 -12.38
C ARG A 166 1.27 -17.51 -12.62
N LYS A 167 2.04 -17.40 -13.71
CA LYS A 167 2.53 -16.09 -14.18
C LYS A 167 1.40 -15.35 -14.87
N ASP A 168 1.32 -14.05 -14.61
CA ASP A 168 0.42 -13.14 -15.29
C ASP A 168 0.83 -12.97 -16.77
N THR A 169 -0.12 -12.58 -17.62
CA THR A 169 0.17 -12.31 -19.04
C THR A 169 1.04 -11.08 -19.21
N ASN A 170 0.93 -10.09 -18.32
CA ASN A 170 1.86 -8.98 -18.22
C ASN A 170 3.01 -9.37 -17.26
N PRO A 171 4.26 -9.49 -17.73
CA PRO A 171 5.39 -9.89 -16.89
C PRO A 171 5.74 -8.89 -15.78
N HIS A 172 5.22 -7.66 -15.86
CA HIS A 172 5.40 -6.64 -14.82
C HIS A 172 4.36 -6.73 -13.71
N ASN A 173 3.29 -7.51 -13.93
CA ASN A 173 2.35 -7.86 -12.89
C ASN A 173 2.93 -8.98 -12.03
N SER A 174 2.64 -8.93 -10.74
CA SER A 174 3.07 -9.97 -9.82
C SER A 174 2.08 -10.13 -8.69
N ILE A 175 2.09 -11.30 -8.09
CA ILE A 175 1.42 -11.54 -6.83
C ILE A 175 2.36 -12.25 -5.86
N THR A 176 2.37 -11.78 -4.61
CA THR A 176 3.20 -12.34 -3.55
C THR A 176 2.37 -12.51 -2.29
N LEU A 177 2.47 -13.67 -1.64
CA LEU A 177 2.05 -13.83 -0.24
C LEU A 177 3.21 -13.38 0.64
N LYS A 178 2.99 -12.31 1.41
CA LYS A 178 3.98 -11.76 2.33
C LYS A 178 4.09 -12.62 3.59
N ASP A 179 5.18 -12.45 4.33
CA ASP A 179 5.42 -13.12 5.62
C ASP A 179 4.34 -12.77 6.67
N THR A 180 3.66 -11.63 6.50
CA THR A 180 2.51 -11.21 7.32
C THR A 180 1.20 -11.91 6.94
N ASN A 181 1.25 -12.94 6.08
CA ASN A 181 0.10 -13.63 5.50
C ASN A 181 -0.88 -12.72 4.73
N ASN A 182 -0.39 -11.60 4.21
CA ASN A 182 -1.17 -10.72 3.33
C ASN A 182 -0.78 -10.98 1.87
N LEU A 183 -1.77 -10.95 0.97
CA LEU A 183 -1.52 -10.95 -0.45
C LEU A 183 -1.23 -9.53 -0.93
N GLU A 184 -0.14 -9.38 -1.67
CA GLU A 184 0.20 -8.17 -2.40
C GLU A 184 0.11 -8.46 -3.91
N TRP A 185 -0.80 -7.78 -4.60
CA TRP A 185 -0.82 -7.73 -6.05
C TRP A 185 -0.13 -6.45 -6.53
N LYS A 186 0.71 -6.58 -7.55
CA LYS A 186 1.20 -5.46 -8.36
C LYS A 186 0.54 -5.56 -9.72
N CYS A 187 -0.29 -4.59 -10.09
CA CYS A 187 -0.82 -4.43 -11.45
C CYS A 187 -0.18 -3.21 -12.12
N VAL A 188 0.37 -3.39 -13.31
CA VAL A 188 0.70 -2.31 -14.25
C VAL A 188 -0.49 -2.12 -15.17
N LEU A 189 -1.20 -1.00 -14.98
CA LEU A 189 -2.41 -0.66 -15.72
C LEU A 189 -2.07 0.30 -16.85
N PRO A 190 -2.29 -0.07 -18.13
CA PRO A 190 -2.09 0.86 -19.23
C PRO A 190 -3.09 2.02 -19.14
N SER A 191 -2.89 3.02 -20.01
CA SER A 191 -3.87 4.08 -20.23
C SER A 191 -5.26 3.49 -20.47
N ARG A 192 -6.27 3.95 -19.71
CA ARG A 192 -7.66 3.43 -19.78
C ARG A 192 -7.82 1.93 -19.51
N GLY A 193 -6.83 1.28 -18.91
CA GLY A 193 -6.83 -0.16 -18.61
C GLY A 193 -7.54 -0.55 -17.32
N GLU A 194 -7.73 -1.86 -17.13
CA GLU A 194 -8.32 -2.45 -15.92
C GLU A 194 -7.55 -3.68 -15.41
N CYS A 195 -7.68 -3.96 -14.10
CA CYS A 195 -7.17 -5.17 -13.43
C CYS A 195 -8.32 -5.76 -12.61
N ARG A 196 -8.54 -7.07 -12.70
CA ARG A 196 -9.51 -7.80 -11.88
C ARG A 196 -8.77 -8.80 -11.01
N LEU A 197 -9.04 -8.75 -9.71
CA LEU A 197 -8.33 -9.51 -8.70
C LEU A 197 -9.32 -10.45 -8.01
N PRO A 198 -9.54 -11.66 -8.55
CA PRO A 198 -10.35 -12.66 -7.87
C PRO A 198 -9.59 -13.18 -6.65
N PHE A 199 -10.28 -13.25 -5.52
CA PHE A 199 -9.76 -13.80 -4.29
C PHE A 199 -10.75 -14.80 -3.71
N GLU A 200 -10.26 -16.00 -3.45
CA GLU A 200 -11.03 -17.09 -2.93
C GLU A 200 -10.17 -17.97 -2.04
N TYR A 201 -10.70 -18.33 -0.88
CA TYR A 201 -10.08 -19.31 0.00
C TYR A 201 -11.13 -20.19 0.64
N THR A 202 -10.69 -21.37 1.06
CA THR A 202 -11.49 -22.27 1.88
C THR A 202 -10.93 -22.39 3.29
N VAL A 203 -11.83 -22.63 4.24
CA VAL A 203 -11.52 -22.96 5.62
C VAL A 203 -12.23 -24.26 5.95
N GLU A 204 -11.46 -25.27 6.35
CA GLU A 204 -11.95 -26.60 6.67
C GLU A 204 -11.67 -26.92 8.14
N TRP A 205 -12.65 -27.46 8.86
CA TRP A 205 -12.48 -27.86 10.26
C TRP A 205 -13.38 -29.04 10.65
N PRO A 206 -13.05 -29.75 11.75
CA PRO A 206 -13.86 -30.87 12.25
C PRO A 206 -15.28 -30.44 12.64
N HIS A 207 -16.29 -31.27 12.35
CA HIS A 207 -17.69 -30.92 12.60
C HIS A 207 -18.03 -30.73 14.09
N ASP A 208 -17.26 -31.37 14.98
CA ASP A 208 -17.41 -31.28 16.44
C ASP A 208 -16.81 -30.00 17.05
N LYS A 209 -16.22 -29.12 16.24
CA LYS A 209 -15.65 -27.84 16.68
C LYS A 209 -16.42 -26.65 16.11
N GLU A 210 -16.52 -25.61 16.93
CA GLU A 210 -16.86 -24.26 16.48
C GLU A 210 -15.59 -23.47 16.19
N VAL A 211 -15.63 -22.63 15.15
CA VAL A 211 -14.50 -21.78 14.74
C VAL A 211 -14.95 -20.33 14.78
N GLU A 212 -14.19 -19.52 15.53
CA GLU A 212 -14.35 -18.08 15.58
C GLU A 212 -13.42 -17.41 14.55
N PHE A 213 -13.95 -16.44 13.80
CA PHE A 213 -13.18 -15.65 12.86
C PHE A 213 -12.89 -14.29 13.50
N LYS A 214 -11.63 -14.03 13.85
CA LYS A 214 -11.19 -12.73 14.35
C LYS A 214 -10.53 -11.95 13.24
N GLU A 215 -11.00 -10.72 13.04
CA GLU A 215 -10.39 -9.78 12.11
C GLU A 215 -9.60 -8.75 12.92
N GLU A 216 -8.29 -8.70 12.70
CA GLU A 216 -7.45 -7.61 13.19
C GLU A 216 -7.23 -6.65 12.02
N LEU A 217 -7.63 -5.38 12.22
CA LEU A 217 -7.47 -4.30 11.25
C LEU A 217 -6.25 -3.46 11.59
#